data_AF-B9S9X7-F1
#
_entry.id   AF-B9S9X7-F1
#
_cell.length_a   1.000
_cell.length_b   1.000
_cell.length_c   1.000
_cell.angle_alpha   90.00
_cell.angle_beta   90.00
_cell.angle_gamma   90.00
#
_symmetry.space_group_name_H-M   'P 1'
#
loop_
_entity.id
_entity.type
_entity.pdbx_description
1 polymer ?
#
loop_
_entity_poly.entity_id
_entity_poly.type
_entity_poly.pdbx_seq_one_letter_code
_entity_poly.pdbx_strand_id
1 'polypeptide(L)'
;MEDHILLKSLQNAGVSVPGNVSSIRDMKPETLVSISAQCLNLLDQTTTFPSSFPDSLVDKFKICTDIALAVKRLGYIGDMTYYKFLYPSEEDLFKLVRFLVERLSELSNAVKIPDLKDMNAIRIIKKDGSTDNLKDYMEKANDKGLDCNHHQENLKDLGLQNVEPEFSDPNVDNASFTGSRTLSFGKDKLTGIADESEILQNQKKFLIEEVTARISEIQNLEEEFQLLKAASEMAFDDQHPIDFYLEQLNDQVDSRKLNIMELDSQWDAFRKPLEEKKISLEESLYANIPEAREKLQKLREVELERESILSEIRREDEHSKLSVDLKKQSGLPSRTSYIERIKEITKNSRKQDADIERILKETRELQLESNSIQDRLHRTYTVLDELVFREAKKEPVGRQAYRLLTSIHECFEQISEKILLTDRIQREMVEHEKKLTAMATRSLNIDKLQADLDAIRKENENLQQQLQFAEQ
;
A
#
# COMPACT_ATOMS: atom_id res chain seq x y z
N MET A 1 -19.48 28.58 -27.79
CA MET A 1 -20.74 28.39 -27.03
C MET A 1 -20.47 28.44 -25.52
N GLU A 2 -19.30 27.96 -25.06
CA GLU A 2 -18.88 27.98 -23.65
C GLU A 2 -18.55 29.41 -23.13
N ASP A 3 -17.94 30.29 -23.92
CA ASP A 3 -17.55 31.65 -23.50
C ASP A 3 -18.70 32.50 -22.96
N HIS A 4 -19.84 32.52 -23.66
CA HIS A 4 -21.01 33.30 -23.25
C HIS A 4 -21.65 32.75 -21.97
N ILE A 5 -21.52 31.45 -21.71
CA ILE A 5 -22.03 30.82 -20.49
C ILE A 5 -21.16 31.25 -19.30
N LEU A 6 -19.84 31.16 -19.44
CA LEU A 6 -18.89 31.58 -18.40
C LEU A 6 -19.00 33.08 -18.08
N LEU A 7 -19.13 33.94 -19.10
CA LEU A 7 -19.33 35.38 -18.92
C LEU A 7 -20.65 35.70 -18.19
N LYS A 8 -21.74 35.01 -18.56
CA LYS A 8 -23.04 35.18 -17.91
C LYS A 8 -23.02 34.66 -16.46
N SER A 9 -22.29 33.59 -16.19
CA SER A 9 -22.08 33.06 -14.84
C SER A 9 -21.27 34.01 -13.95
N LEU A 10 -20.22 34.64 -14.48
CA LEU A 10 -19.47 35.68 -13.75
C LEU A 10 -20.36 36.89 -13.40
N GLN A 11 -21.17 37.34 -14.36
CA GLN A 11 -22.11 38.45 -14.13
C GLN A 11 -23.18 38.10 -13.10
N ASN A 12 -23.71 36.88 -13.14
CA ASN A 12 -24.67 36.37 -12.16
C ASN A 12 -24.06 36.22 -10.76
N ALA A 13 -22.75 35.95 -10.66
CA ALA A 13 -22.02 35.86 -9.40
C ALA A 13 -21.63 37.22 -8.79
N GLY A 14 -22.02 38.35 -9.40
CA GLY A 14 -21.77 39.70 -8.89
C GLY A 14 -20.43 40.32 -9.31
N VAL A 15 -19.73 39.73 -10.28
CA VAL A 15 -18.48 40.26 -10.82
C VAL A 15 -18.78 41.30 -11.90
N SER A 16 -18.20 42.49 -11.77
CA SER A 16 -18.38 43.59 -12.73
C SER A 16 -17.45 43.41 -13.93
N VAL A 17 -17.97 42.80 -14.99
CA VAL A 17 -17.27 42.69 -16.27
C VAL A 17 -17.51 43.98 -17.08
N PRO A 18 -16.47 44.70 -17.53
CA PRO A 18 -16.65 45.88 -18.36
C PRO A 18 -17.25 45.49 -19.73
N GLY A 19 -18.24 46.26 -20.19
CA GLY A 19 -19.10 45.94 -21.35
C GLY A 19 -18.42 45.94 -22.73
N ASN A 20 -17.09 45.91 -22.78
CA ASN A 20 -16.25 45.89 -23.97
C ASN A 20 -15.64 44.51 -24.28
N VAL A 21 -16.05 43.45 -23.57
CA VAL A 21 -15.53 42.08 -23.74
C VAL A 21 -16.64 41.16 -24.25
N SER A 22 -16.60 40.82 -25.55
CA SER A 22 -17.58 39.94 -26.20
C SER A 22 -17.18 38.46 -26.20
N SER A 23 -15.89 38.15 -26.00
CA SER A 23 -15.33 36.82 -25.84
C SER A 23 -14.24 36.84 -24.78
N ILE A 24 -14.06 35.74 -24.05
CA ILE A 24 -12.97 35.56 -23.05
C ILE A 24 -11.60 35.79 -23.71
N ARG A 25 -11.49 35.58 -25.03
CA ARG A 25 -10.27 35.76 -25.84
C ARG A 25 -9.81 37.22 -25.96
N ASP A 26 -10.70 38.19 -25.77
CA ASP A 26 -10.38 39.63 -25.89
C ASP A 26 -10.03 40.27 -24.53
N MET A 27 -9.95 39.49 -23.45
CA MET A 27 -9.66 40.01 -22.12
C MET A 27 -8.19 40.44 -22.00
N LYS A 28 -7.98 41.74 -21.77
CA LYS A 28 -6.65 42.24 -21.42
C LYS A 28 -6.23 41.77 -20.01
N PRO A 29 -4.92 41.64 -19.74
CA PRO A 29 -4.38 41.27 -18.43
C PRO A 29 -4.95 42.06 -17.25
N GLU A 30 -5.25 43.35 -17.46
CA GLU A 30 -5.80 44.23 -16.43
C GLU A 30 -7.23 43.82 -16.03
N THR A 31 -8.03 43.41 -17.03
CA THR A 31 -9.39 42.93 -16.82
C THR A 31 -9.39 41.56 -16.13
N LEU A 32 -8.45 40.68 -16.48
CA LEU A 32 -8.31 39.36 -15.85
C LEU A 32 -7.96 39.47 -14.38
N VAL A 33 -7.01 40.33 -14.03
CA VAL A 33 -6.59 40.56 -12.65
C VAL A 33 -7.73 41.17 -11.85
N SER A 34 -8.48 42.12 -12.42
CA SER A 34 -9.66 42.69 -11.75
C SER A 34 -10.77 41.66 -11.53
N ILE A 35 -11.09 40.83 -12.53
CA ILE A 35 -12.08 39.75 -12.41
C ILE A 35 -11.64 38.74 -11.36
N SER A 36 -10.37 38.33 -11.38
CA SER A 36 -9.84 37.36 -10.44
C SER A 36 -9.83 37.90 -9.00
N ALA A 37 -9.45 39.16 -8.80
CA ALA A 37 -9.53 39.84 -7.50
C ALA A 37 -10.98 39.93 -7.00
N GLN A 38 -11.93 40.26 -7.86
CA GLN A 38 -13.36 40.31 -7.51
C GLN A 38 -13.91 38.92 -7.16
N CYS A 39 -13.56 37.89 -7.93
CA CYS A 39 -13.94 36.50 -7.62
C CYS A 39 -13.33 36.05 -6.28
N LEU A 40 -12.06 36.35 -6.03
CA LEU A 40 -11.39 35.98 -4.78
C LEU A 40 -11.99 36.69 -3.57
N ASN A 41 -12.31 37.98 -3.69
CA ASN A 41 -12.99 38.74 -2.62
C ASN A 41 -14.39 38.18 -2.29
N LEU A 42 -15.04 37.49 -3.23
CA LEU A 42 -16.32 36.83 -3.03
C LEU A 42 -16.17 35.41 -2.45
N LEU A 43 -15.07 34.71 -2.80
CA LEU A 43 -14.79 33.34 -2.36
C LEU A 43 -14.08 33.29 -0.99
N ASP A 44 -13.33 34.35 -0.64
CA ASP A 44 -12.50 34.40 0.55
C ASP A 44 -12.65 35.76 1.24
N GLN A 45 -13.36 35.80 2.38
CA GLN A 45 -13.53 37.01 3.19
C GLN A 45 -12.27 37.39 3.98
N THR A 46 -11.19 36.61 3.89
CA THR A 46 -9.98 36.83 4.71
C THR A 46 -8.97 37.77 4.05
N THR A 47 -9.04 37.98 2.73
CA THR A 47 -8.08 38.80 1.98
C THR A 47 -8.78 39.72 0.98
N THR A 48 -8.73 41.03 1.24
CA THR A 48 -9.27 42.05 0.32
C THR A 48 -8.21 42.45 -0.71
N PHE A 49 -8.44 42.06 -1.96
CA PHE A 49 -7.64 42.47 -3.11
C PHE A 49 -8.16 43.80 -3.70
N PRO A 50 -7.28 44.74 -4.07
CA PRO A 50 -7.68 45.98 -4.71
C PRO A 50 -8.28 45.71 -6.10
N SER A 51 -9.44 46.30 -6.38
CA SER A 51 -10.19 46.12 -7.64
C SER A 51 -9.57 46.85 -8.85
N SER A 52 -8.58 47.71 -8.61
CA SER A 52 -7.86 48.48 -9.63
C SER A 52 -6.45 47.95 -9.86
N PHE A 53 -6.10 47.75 -11.13
CA PHE A 53 -4.75 47.37 -11.54
C PHE A 53 -3.76 48.52 -11.27
N PRO A 54 -2.67 48.35 -10.49
CA PRO A 54 -1.72 49.42 -10.21
C PRO A 54 -0.86 49.76 -11.42
N ASP A 55 -0.44 51.02 -11.56
CA ASP A 55 0.42 51.46 -12.68
C ASP A 55 1.90 51.04 -12.54
N SER A 56 2.36 50.79 -11.31
CA SER A 56 3.74 50.41 -10.97
C SER A 56 4.03 48.93 -11.25
N LEU A 57 5.10 48.64 -12.01
CA LEU A 57 5.49 47.27 -12.37
C LEU A 57 5.75 46.38 -11.13
N VAL A 58 6.36 46.93 -10.08
CA VAL A 58 6.65 46.18 -8.85
C VAL A 58 5.37 45.76 -8.13
N ASP A 59 4.37 46.65 -8.11
CA ASP A 59 3.08 46.38 -7.47
C ASP A 59 2.23 45.43 -8.32
N LYS A 60 2.36 45.48 -9.66
CA LYS A 60 1.78 44.48 -10.58
C LYS A 60 2.31 43.08 -10.28
N PHE A 61 3.63 42.92 -10.10
CA PHE A 61 4.22 41.62 -9.77
C PHE A 61 3.75 41.09 -8.42
N LYS A 62 3.69 41.94 -7.39
CA LYS A 62 3.21 41.55 -6.06
C LYS A 62 1.76 41.09 -6.09
N ILE A 63 0.86 41.90 -6.64
CA ILE A 63 -0.57 41.56 -6.71
C ILE A 63 -0.82 40.31 -7.54
N CYS A 64 -0.16 40.14 -8.68
CA CYS A 64 -0.28 38.92 -9.48
C CYS A 64 0.23 37.69 -8.74
N THR A 65 1.27 37.85 -7.91
CA THR A 65 1.80 36.76 -7.07
C THR A 65 0.82 36.40 -5.95
N ASP A 66 0.26 37.41 -5.28
CA ASP A 66 -0.68 37.22 -4.18
C ASP A 66 -1.99 36.57 -4.67
N ILE A 67 -2.52 37.03 -5.81
CA ILE A 67 -3.69 36.42 -6.48
C ILE A 67 -3.37 34.98 -6.91
N ALA A 68 -2.20 34.73 -7.49
CA ALA A 68 -1.78 33.37 -7.87
C ALA A 68 -1.74 32.42 -6.67
N LEU A 69 -1.24 32.89 -5.52
CA LEU A 69 -1.19 32.12 -4.28
C LEU A 69 -2.60 31.87 -3.71
N ALA A 70 -3.48 32.88 -3.74
CA ALA A 70 -4.87 32.73 -3.30
C ALA A 70 -5.63 31.71 -4.15
N VAL A 71 -5.51 31.79 -5.47
CA VAL A 71 -6.10 30.79 -6.39
C VAL A 71 -5.55 29.38 -6.14
N LYS A 72 -4.25 29.28 -5.83
CA LYS A 72 -3.63 28.00 -5.49
C LYS A 72 -4.15 27.43 -4.16
N ARG A 73 -4.42 28.28 -3.16
CA ARG A 73 -5.04 27.88 -1.88
C ARG A 73 -6.47 27.36 -2.06
N LEU A 74 -7.20 27.85 -3.06
CA LEU A 74 -8.54 27.35 -3.43
C LEU A 74 -8.53 25.98 -4.15
N GLY A 75 -7.34 25.39 -4.36
CA GLY A 75 -7.18 24.05 -4.92
C GLY A 75 -7.07 24.01 -6.44
N TYR A 76 -6.53 25.06 -7.08
CA TYR A 76 -6.24 25.02 -8.50
C TYR A 76 -5.14 23.98 -8.82
N ILE A 77 -5.42 23.04 -9.73
CA ILE A 77 -4.59 21.85 -9.99
C ILE A 77 -3.44 22.13 -11.00
N GLY A 78 -3.31 23.34 -11.53
CA GLY A 78 -2.24 23.71 -12.46
C GLY A 78 -1.16 24.63 -11.87
N ASP A 79 -0.03 24.75 -12.57
CA ASP A 79 1.00 25.73 -12.21
C ASP A 79 0.43 27.14 -12.32
N MET A 80 0.26 27.83 -11.19
CA MET A 80 -0.22 29.21 -11.13
C MET A 80 0.92 30.11 -10.64
N THR A 81 1.44 30.94 -11.54
CA THR A 81 2.54 31.88 -11.28
C THR A 81 2.13 33.27 -11.79
N TYR A 82 2.70 34.33 -11.22
CA TYR A 82 2.44 35.72 -11.64
C TYR A 82 2.53 35.94 -13.16
N TYR A 83 3.39 35.17 -13.84
CA TYR A 83 3.58 35.24 -15.29
C TYR A 83 2.29 34.96 -16.07
N LYS A 84 1.42 34.06 -15.56
CA LYS A 84 0.15 33.72 -16.19
C LYS A 84 -0.88 34.85 -16.15
N PHE A 85 -0.72 35.80 -15.21
CA PHE A 85 -1.56 37.00 -15.16
C PHE A 85 -1.02 38.13 -16.01
N LEU A 86 0.32 38.25 -16.14
CA LEU A 86 0.95 39.30 -16.96
C LEU A 86 0.96 38.96 -18.46
N TYR A 87 1.07 37.68 -18.80
CA TYR A 87 1.09 37.16 -20.16
C TYR A 87 0.20 35.92 -20.27
N PRO A 88 -1.14 36.08 -20.15
CA PRO A 88 -2.05 34.95 -20.17
C PRO A 88 -2.04 34.28 -21.55
N SER A 89 -1.85 32.95 -21.56
CA SER A 89 -2.17 32.13 -22.73
C SER A 89 -3.68 31.92 -22.81
N GLU A 90 -4.23 31.71 -24.01
CA GLU A 90 -5.67 31.47 -24.19
C GLU A 90 -6.13 30.28 -23.31
N GLU A 91 -5.35 29.20 -23.29
CA GLU A 91 -5.69 28.03 -22.47
C GLU A 91 -5.65 28.31 -20.96
N ASP A 92 -4.65 29.04 -20.47
CA ASP A 92 -4.53 29.35 -19.05
C ASP A 92 -5.67 30.27 -18.60
N LEU A 93 -6.07 31.22 -19.46
CA LEU A 93 -7.18 32.12 -19.23
C LEU A 93 -8.51 31.36 -19.08
N PHE A 94 -8.81 30.46 -20.02
CA PHE A 94 -10.02 29.63 -19.96
C PHE A 94 -10.02 28.68 -18.76
N LYS A 95 -8.88 28.04 -18.45
CA LYS A 95 -8.75 27.15 -17.30
C LYS A 95 -8.96 27.89 -15.98
N LEU A 96 -8.38 29.08 -15.84
CA LEU A 96 -8.52 29.93 -14.66
C LEU A 96 -9.95 30.45 -14.50
N VAL A 97 -10.54 31.01 -15.55
CA VAL A 97 -11.92 31.55 -15.48
C VAL A 97 -12.93 30.43 -15.21
N ARG A 98 -12.78 29.27 -15.86
CA ARG A 98 -13.65 28.11 -15.61
C ARG A 98 -13.56 27.65 -14.16
N PHE A 99 -12.35 27.55 -13.62
CA PHE A 99 -12.13 27.17 -12.22
C PHE A 99 -12.76 28.16 -11.24
N LEU A 100 -12.59 29.47 -11.47
CA LEU A 100 -13.19 30.49 -10.60
C LEU A 100 -14.72 30.46 -10.65
N VAL A 101 -15.31 30.26 -11.83
CA VAL A 101 -16.77 30.12 -11.99
C VAL A 101 -17.29 28.85 -11.33
N GLU A 102 -16.57 27.74 -11.45
CA GLU A 102 -16.90 26.47 -10.79
C GLU A 102 -16.91 26.62 -9.27
N ARG A 103 -15.89 27.27 -8.69
CA ARG A 103 -15.83 27.58 -7.26
C ARG A 103 -16.91 28.55 -6.81
N LEU A 104 -17.24 29.57 -7.60
CA LEU A 104 -18.34 30.50 -7.30
C LEU A 104 -19.71 29.79 -7.36
N SER A 105 -19.89 28.86 -8.28
CA SER A 105 -21.11 28.04 -8.40
C SER A 105 -21.25 27.07 -7.23
N GLU A 106 -20.16 26.41 -6.81
CA GLU A 106 -20.13 25.58 -5.61
C GLU A 106 -20.53 26.37 -4.35
N LEU A 107 -20.06 27.61 -4.20
CA LEU A 107 -20.41 28.46 -3.06
C LEU A 107 -21.87 28.96 -3.12
N SER A 108 -22.37 29.26 -4.32
CA SER A 108 -23.79 29.55 -4.56
C SER A 108 -24.69 28.35 -4.22
N ASN A 109 -24.23 27.14 -4.53
CA ASN A 109 -24.99 25.90 -4.28
C ASN A 109 -24.83 25.43 -2.83
N ALA A 110 -23.77 25.83 -2.11
CA ALA A 110 -23.54 25.49 -0.70
C ALA A 110 -24.57 26.09 0.27
N VAL A 111 -25.41 27.04 -0.18
CA VAL A 111 -26.57 27.54 0.60
C VAL A 111 -27.77 26.56 0.54
N LYS A 112 -27.67 25.45 -0.20
CA LYS A 112 -28.67 24.37 -0.22
C LYS A 112 -28.01 23.02 0.00
N ILE A 113 -27.92 22.61 1.26
CA ILE A 113 -27.59 21.23 1.65
C ILE A 113 -28.80 20.34 1.30
N PRO A 114 -28.62 19.16 0.67
CA PRO A 114 -28.50 17.90 1.42
C PRO A 114 -27.35 16.96 0.99
N ASP A 115 -26.84 16.24 2.00
CA ASP A 115 -26.16 14.94 2.06
C ASP A 115 -25.46 14.24 0.88
N LEU A 116 -24.25 13.75 1.22
CA LEU A 116 -23.65 12.42 1.02
C LEU A 116 -23.59 11.75 -0.38
N LYS A 117 -22.32 11.51 -0.79
CA LYS A 117 -21.76 10.42 -1.63
C LYS A 117 -22.12 10.32 -3.13
N ASP A 118 -21.12 9.79 -3.83
CA ASP A 118 -21.08 9.20 -5.18
C ASP A 118 -21.03 10.12 -6.41
N MET A 119 -19.88 10.15 -7.10
CA MET A 119 -19.61 9.20 -8.19
C MET A 119 -18.31 9.54 -8.94
N ASN A 120 -17.41 8.57 -8.97
CA ASN A 120 -16.48 8.36 -10.08
C ASN A 120 -17.27 7.94 -11.33
N ALA A 121 -17.26 8.78 -12.37
CA ALA A 121 -17.29 8.40 -13.79
C ALA A 121 -17.06 9.71 -14.57
N ILE A 122 -16.12 9.86 -15.49
CA ILE A 122 -16.14 9.26 -16.83
C ILE A 122 -14.72 9.41 -17.41
N ARG A 123 -14.10 8.31 -17.82
CA ARG A 123 -13.23 8.33 -19.01
C ARG A 123 -13.52 7.12 -19.88
N ILE A 124 -14.10 7.43 -21.02
CA ILE A 124 -14.53 6.55 -22.10
C ILE A 124 -13.30 5.87 -22.74
N ILE A 125 -13.31 4.54 -22.80
CA ILE A 125 -12.44 3.74 -23.67
C ILE A 125 -13.25 3.39 -24.92
N LYS A 126 -12.74 3.79 -26.08
CA LYS A 126 -13.21 3.33 -27.39
C LYS A 126 -12.79 1.88 -27.60
N LYS A 127 -13.76 1.13 -28.13
CA LYS A 127 -13.78 -0.28 -28.48
C LYS A 127 -13.30 -0.44 -29.93
N ASP A 128 -12.31 -1.31 -30.13
CA ASP A 128 -11.99 -2.12 -31.31
C ASP A 128 -11.17 -3.28 -30.72
N GLY A 129 -11.45 -4.58 -30.84
CA GLY A 129 -12.06 -5.33 -31.91
C GLY A 129 -11.08 -6.45 -32.30
N SER A 130 -11.00 -7.53 -31.51
CA SER A 130 -10.46 -8.83 -31.96
C SER A 130 -10.93 -9.93 -31.01
N THR A 131 -12.03 -10.56 -31.38
CA THR A 131 -12.37 -11.93 -30.99
C THR A 131 -11.31 -12.85 -31.58
N ASP A 132 -10.55 -13.55 -30.76
CA ASP A 132 -10.06 -14.91 -31.00
C ASP A 132 -9.22 -15.37 -29.79
N ASN A 133 -9.44 -16.62 -29.37
CA ASN A 133 -8.74 -17.36 -28.31
C ASN A 133 -9.28 -17.23 -26.88
N LEU A 134 -10.52 -17.68 -26.64
CA LEU A 134 -10.96 -18.19 -25.33
C LEU A 134 -11.75 -19.51 -25.48
N LYS A 135 -11.15 -20.47 -26.19
CA LYS A 135 -11.69 -21.83 -26.32
C LYS A 135 -10.66 -22.94 -26.07
N ASP A 136 -9.49 -22.60 -25.55
CA ASP A 136 -8.33 -23.52 -25.52
C ASP A 136 -7.88 -23.96 -24.11
N TYR A 137 -8.70 -23.76 -23.07
CA TYR A 137 -8.35 -24.18 -21.69
C TYR A 137 -9.42 -24.98 -20.92
N MET A 138 -10.43 -25.52 -21.58
CA MET A 138 -11.40 -26.44 -20.91
C MET A 138 -11.72 -27.72 -21.69
N GLU A 139 -10.84 -28.18 -22.57
CA GLU A 139 -11.04 -29.46 -23.27
C GLU A 139 -9.74 -30.27 -23.33
N LYS A 140 -9.32 -30.79 -22.17
CA LYS A 140 -8.29 -31.86 -22.07
C LYS A 140 -8.22 -32.50 -20.67
N ALA A 141 -9.39 -32.79 -20.08
CA ALA A 141 -9.45 -33.55 -18.83
C ALA A 141 -10.54 -34.65 -18.85
N ASN A 142 -10.94 -35.12 -20.04
CA ASN A 142 -11.81 -36.29 -20.17
C ASN A 142 -11.56 -36.98 -21.51
N ASP A 143 -10.42 -37.65 -21.66
CA ASP A 143 -10.40 -38.90 -22.40
C ASP A 143 -9.14 -39.71 -22.07
N LYS A 144 -9.27 -41.04 -22.11
CA LYS A 144 -8.31 -42.10 -21.75
C LYS A 144 -8.35 -42.56 -20.29
N GLY A 145 -9.30 -43.44 -20.05
CA GLY A 145 -9.08 -44.56 -19.13
C GLY A 145 -7.84 -45.36 -19.51
N LEU A 146 -7.08 -45.74 -18.49
CA LEU A 146 -6.03 -46.76 -18.55
C LEU A 146 -6.24 -47.68 -17.34
N ASP A 147 -7.01 -48.73 -17.63
CA ASP A 147 -7.01 -50.09 -17.10
C ASP A 147 -6.02 -50.38 -15.95
N CYS A 148 -6.56 -50.52 -14.74
CA CYS A 148 -5.89 -51.13 -13.60
C CYS A 148 -6.11 -52.64 -13.61
N ASN A 149 -5.55 -53.37 -14.58
CA ASN A 149 -5.49 -54.84 -14.55
C ASN A 149 -4.22 -55.36 -15.23
N HIS A 150 -3.07 -55.25 -14.56
CA HIS A 150 -2.07 -56.33 -14.54
C HIS A 150 -0.93 -55.94 -13.60
N HIS A 151 -0.85 -56.61 -12.45
CA HIS A 151 0.34 -57.27 -11.92
C HIS A 151 0.01 -57.83 -10.52
N GLN A 152 -0.88 -58.82 -10.50
CA GLN A 152 -0.96 -59.78 -9.40
C GLN A 152 -0.65 -61.15 -9.97
N GLU A 153 0.61 -61.38 -10.36
CA GLU A 153 1.16 -62.72 -10.58
C GLU A 153 2.70 -62.62 -10.57
N ASN A 154 3.28 -62.72 -9.38
CA ASN A 154 4.51 -63.44 -9.07
C ASN A 154 4.93 -63.16 -7.62
N LEU A 155 4.26 -63.86 -6.69
CA LEU A 155 4.77 -64.19 -5.35
C LEU A 155 4.01 -65.44 -4.86
N LYS A 156 4.16 -66.52 -5.62
CA LYS A 156 4.08 -67.88 -5.09
C LYS A 156 5.49 -68.45 -5.14
N ASP A 157 5.90 -69.06 -4.04
CA ASP A 157 7.14 -69.77 -3.72
C ASP A 157 8.25 -68.93 -3.08
N LEU A 158 8.24 -68.92 -1.74
CA LEU A 158 9.21 -69.69 -0.92
C LEU A 158 8.72 -69.65 0.54
N GLY A 159 8.53 -70.84 1.11
CA GLY A 159 7.81 -71.04 2.37
C GLY A 159 8.55 -70.58 3.62
N LEU A 160 7.76 -70.29 4.65
CA LEU A 160 8.20 -70.39 6.02
C LEU A 160 7.38 -71.46 6.72
N GLN A 161 8.11 -72.45 7.22
CA GLN A 161 7.66 -73.44 8.17
C GLN A 161 6.95 -72.77 9.33
N ASN A 162 5.73 -73.21 9.56
CA ASN A 162 5.09 -73.12 10.85
C ASN A 162 5.98 -73.81 11.89
N VAL A 163 6.54 -73.04 12.81
CA VAL A 163 6.96 -73.55 14.12
C VAL A 163 5.76 -73.37 15.04
N GLU A 164 5.40 -74.48 15.69
CA GLU A 164 4.33 -74.64 16.66
C GLU A 164 4.30 -73.55 17.74
N PRO A 165 3.13 -73.42 18.40
CA PRO A 165 3.13 -73.44 19.85
C PRO A 165 2.45 -74.70 20.34
N GLU A 166 3.22 -75.56 21.02
CA GLU A 166 2.71 -76.50 21.98
C GLU A 166 1.89 -75.73 23.03
N PHE A 167 0.59 -76.01 23.13
CA PHE A 167 -0.10 -76.01 24.41
C PHE A 167 -0.86 -77.32 24.53
N SER A 168 -0.55 -78.00 25.62
CA SER A 168 -0.97 -79.34 25.98
C SER A 168 -2.48 -79.45 26.17
N ASP A 169 -3.04 -80.53 25.65
CA ASP A 169 -4.38 -81.09 25.90
C ASP A 169 -4.58 -81.40 27.41
N PRO A 170 -5.83 -81.55 27.94
CA PRO A 170 -6.56 -82.78 27.62
C PRO A 170 -8.11 -82.78 27.66
N ASN A 171 -8.65 -83.67 26.81
CA ASN A 171 -9.78 -84.58 27.00
C ASN A 171 -11.18 -84.02 27.30
N VAL A 172 -12.11 -84.24 26.35
CA VAL A 172 -13.26 -85.13 26.60
C VAL A 172 -13.60 -85.88 25.31
N ASP A 173 -13.71 -87.20 25.44
CA ASP A 173 -14.08 -88.19 24.44
C ASP A 173 -15.29 -87.80 23.56
N ASN A 174 -15.24 -88.11 22.27
CA ASN A 174 -16.42 -88.69 21.66
C ASN A 174 -16.11 -89.64 20.50
N ALA A 175 -16.66 -90.83 20.68
CA ALA A 175 -16.55 -91.97 19.80
C ALA A 175 -17.10 -91.70 18.40
N SER A 176 -16.44 -92.31 17.42
CA SER A 176 -17.01 -92.60 16.11
C SER A 176 -18.31 -93.40 16.29
N PHE A 177 -19.42 -92.89 15.76
CA PHE A 177 -20.51 -93.75 15.30
C PHE A 177 -21.04 -93.26 13.96
N THR A 178 -20.73 -94.06 12.95
CA THR A 178 -21.30 -94.07 11.62
C THR A 178 -22.80 -94.39 11.70
N GLY A 179 -23.63 -93.56 11.06
CA GLY A 179 -25.08 -93.75 11.14
C GLY A 179 -25.89 -92.85 10.23
N SER A 180 -25.57 -92.79 8.94
CA SER A 180 -26.50 -92.28 7.94
C SER A 180 -27.67 -93.25 7.80
N ARG A 181 -28.87 -92.89 8.27
CA ARG A 181 -30.09 -93.00 7.46
C ARG A 181 -31.33 -92.32 8.04
N THR A 182 -31.99 -91.64 7.11
CA THR A 182 -33.44 -91.38 7.02
C THR A 182 -34.06 -90.46 8.08
N LEU A 183 -34.11 -89.17 7.73
CA LEU A 183 -35.34 -88.38 7.69
C LEU A 183 -35.18 -87.32 6.58
N SER A 184 -35.34 -87.77 5.33
CA SER A 184 -35.33 -86.96 4.11
C SER A 184 -36.71 -86.35 3.80
N PHE A 185 -37.45 -85.93 4.82
CA PHE A 185 -38.75 -85.28 4.68
C PHE A 185 -38.74 -83.98 5.47
N GLY A 186 -38.16 -82.93 4.88
CA GLY A 186 -38.06 -81.60 5.47
C GLY A 186 -36.87 -80.79 4.98
N LYS A 187 -35.81 -81.45 4.48
CA LYS A 187 -34.57 -80.80 4.04
C LYS A 187 -34.75 -79.97 2.78
N ASP A 188 -35.56 -80.44 1.82
CA ASP A 188 -35.83 -79.71 0.56
C ASP A 188 -36.73 -78.47 0.75
N LYS A 189 -37.55 -78.45 1.81
CA LYS A 189 -38.30 -77.24 2.21
C LYS A 189 -37.40 -76.26 2.97
N LEU A 190 -36.48 -76.76 3.78
CA LEU A 190 -35.53 -75.94 4.54
C LEU A 190 -34.43 -75.29 3.66
N THR A 191 -33.98 -75.98 2.60
CA THR A 191 -33.05 -75.39 1.62
C THR A 191 -33.74 -74.36 0.73
N GLY A 192 -34.97 -74.62 0.26
CA GLY A 192 -35.74 -73.64 -0.49
C GLY A 192 -36.06 -72.36 0.30
N ILE A 193 -36.34 -72.48 1.60
CA ILE A 193 -36.53 -71.31 2.50
C ILE A 193 -35.21 -70.59 2.76
N ALA A 194 -34.06 -71.30 2.83
CA ALA A 194 -32.75 -70.68 2.99
C ALA A 194 -32.32 -69.91 1.73
N ASP A 195 -32.54 -70.49 0.55
CA ASP A 195 -32.27 -69.87 -0.74
C ASP A 195 -33.19 -68.66 -0.98
N GLU A 196 -34.49 -68.77 -0.63
CA GLU A 196 -35.42 -67.63 -0.62
C GLU A 196 -34.99 -66.55 0.38
N SER A 197 -34.51 -66.93 1.57
CA SER A 197 -34.00 -65.99 2.58
C SER A 197 -32.72 -65.28 2.11
N GLU A 198 -31.86 -65.95 1.36
CA GLU A 198 -30.63 -65.37 0.78
C GLU A 198 -30.96 -64.42 -0.38
N ILE A 199 -31.91 -64.80 -1.25
CA ILE A 199 -32.44 -63.92 -2.30
C ILE A 199 -33.08 -62.66 -1.68
N LEU A 200 -33.88 -62.83 -0.63
CA LEU A 200 -34.49 -61.71 0.10
C LEU A 200 -33.44 -60.86 0.85
N GLN A 201 -32.37 -61.45 1.38
CA GLN A 201 -31.26 -60.69 1.98
C GLN A 201 -30.48 -59.89 0.93
N ASN A 202 -30.23 -60.47 -0.25
CA ASN A 202 -29.56 -59.79 -1.35
C ASN A 202 -30.42 -58.66 -1.91
N GLN A 203 -31.74 -58.86 -2.06
CA GLN A 203 -32.69 -57.80 -2.41
C GLN A 203 -32.75 -56.71 -1.34
N LYS A 204 -32.76 -57.07 -0.06
CA LYS A 204 -32.69 -56.11 1.06
C LYS A 204 -31.39 -55.31 1.03
N LYS A 205 -30.25 -55.95 0.77
CA LYS A 205 -28.94 -55.28 0.67
C LYS A 205 -28.91 -54.30 -0.49
N PHE A 206 -29.40 -54.72 -1.66
CA PHE A 206 -29.54 -53.85 -2.83
C PHE A 206 -30.43 -52.64 -2.55
N LEU A 207 -31.60 -52.85 -1.91
CA LEU A 207 -32.50 -51.77 -1.51
C LEU A 207 -31.87 -50.83 -0.47
N ILE A 208 -31.07 -51.34 0.48
CA ILE A 208 -30.35 -50.49 1.45
C ILE A 208 -29.31 -49.63 0.72
N GLU A 209 -28.54 -50.21 -0.20
CA GLU A 209 -27.52 -49.50 -0.96
C GLU A 209 -28.14 -48.41 -1.86
N GLU A 210 -29.25 -48.73 -2.53
CA GLU A 210 -30.05 -47.77 -3.31
C GLU A 210 -30.62 -46.65 -2.43
N VAL A 211 -31.17 -46.97 -1.26
CA VAL A 211 -31.66 -45.97 -0.30
C VAL A 211 -30.52 -45.09 0.20
N THR A 212 -29.34 -45.63 0.51
CA THR A 212 -28.19 -44.82 0.92
C THR A 212 -27.69 -43.91 -0.20
N ALA A 213 -27.69 -44.39 -1.45
CA ALA A 213 -27.32 -43.57 -2.60
C ALA A 213 -28.33 -42.41 -2.82
N ARG A 214 -29.64 -42.70 -2.71
CA ARG A 214 -30.70 -41.68 -2.80
C ARG A 214 -30.64 -40.67 -1.67
N ILE A 215 -30.30 -41.08 -0.45
CA ILE A 215 -30.10 -40.16 0.68
C ILE A 215 -28.93 -39.22 0.40
N SER A 216 -27.80 -39.73 -0.11
CA SER A 216 -26.66 -38.90 -0.51
C SER A 216 -27.01 -37.94 -1.66
N GLU A 217 -27.80 -38.38 -2.64
CA GLU A 217 -28.28 -37.55 -3.75
C GLU A 217 -29.17 -36.41 -3.25
N ILE A 218 -30.09 -36.68 -2.31
CA ILE A 218 -30.94 -35.67 -1.68
C ILE A 218 -30.10 -34.68 -0.86
N GLN A 219 -29.08 -35.14 -0.13
CA GLN A 219 -28.18 -34.27 0.63
C GLN A 219 -27.43 -33.29 -0.29
N ASN A 220 -26.89 -33.78 -1.40
CA ASN A 220 -26.21 -32.94 -2.38
C ASN A 220 -27.16 -31.88 -2.97
N LEU A 221 -28.39 -32.27 -3.32
CA LEU A 221 -29.40 -31.34 -3.85
C LEU A 221 -29.83 -30.28 -2.82
N GLU A 222 -29.93 -30.66 -1.55
CA GLU A 222 -30.22 -29.71 -0.46
C GLU A 222 -29.07 -28.69 -0.30
N GLU A 223 -27.82 -29.14 -0.36
CA GLU A 223 -26.64 -28.26 -0.32
C GLU A 223 -26.62 -27.28 -1.51
N GLU A 224 -26.86 -27.77 -2.73
CA GLU A 224 -26.99 -26.93 -3.92
C GLU A 224 -28.11 -25.91 -3.80
N PHE A 225 -29.26 -26.31 -3.26
CA PHE A 225 -30.39 -25.42 -3.02
C PHE A 225 -30.03 -24.32 -2.01
N GLN A 226 -29.34 -24.64 -0.91
CA GLN A 226 -28.91 -23.64 0.08
C GLN A 226 -27.88 -22.66 -0.50
N LEU A 227 -26.93 -23.15 -1.30
CA LEU A 227 -25.97 -22.29 -2.00
C LEU A 227 -26.66 -21.34 -2.97
N LEU A 228 -27.61 -21.86 -3.76
CA LEU A 228 -28.38 -21.06 -4.71
C LEU A 228 -29.26 -20.03 -4.00
N LYS A 229 -29.86 -20.40 -2.87
CA LYS A 229 -30.63 -19.49 -2.02
C LYS A 229 -29.76 -18.36 -1.48
N ALA A 230 -28.58 -18.66 -0.93
CA ALA A 230 -27.64 -17.65 -0.46
C ALA A 230 -27.16 -16.73 -1.60
N ALA A 231 -26.86 -17.30 -2.78
CA ALA A 231 -26.47 -16.53 -3.96
C ALA A 231 -27.58 -15.59 -4.44
N SER A 232 -28.84 -16.06 -4.42
CA SER A 232 -30.01 -15.24 -4.72
C SER A 232 -30.17 -14.11 -3.69
N GLU A 233 -30.07 -14.40 -2.40
CA GLU A 233 -30.17 -13.39 -1.34
C GLU A 233 -29.09 -12.29 -1.48
N MET A 234 -27.85 -12.66 -1.83
CA MET A 234 -26.77 -11.68 -2.09
C MET A 234 -26.96 -10.89 -3.39
N ALA A 235 -27.46 -11.52 -4.46
CA ALA A 235 -27.64 -10.86 -5.76
C ALA A 235 -28.83 -9.90 -5.80
N PHE A 236 -29.82 -10.10 -4.94
CA PHE A 236 -31.00 -9.25 -4.82
C PHE A 236 -30.96 -8.32 -3.59
N ASP A 237 -29.82 -8.21 -2.89
CA ASP A 237 -29.66 -7.21 -1.84
C ASP A 237 -29.22 -5.86 -2.42
N ASP A 238 -30.09 -4.87 -2.34
CA ASP A 238 -29.81 -3.48 -2.73
C ASP A 238 -29.17 -2.65 -1.59
N GLN A 239 -29.05 -3.21 -0.38
CA GLN A 239 -28.60 -2.49 0.82
C GLN A 239 -27.08 -2.45 0.94
N HIS A 240 -26.37 -3.46 0.43
CA HIS A 240 -24.92 -3.54 0.48
C HIS A 240 -24.29 -3.59 -0.91
N PRO A 241 -23.20 -2.84 -1.16
CA PRO A 241 -22.40 -3.01 -2.37
C PRO A 241 -21.86 -4.44 -2.49
N ILE A 242 -21.70 -4.93 -3.71
CA ILE A 242 -21.18 -6.29 -4.02
C ILE A 242 -19.85 -6.57 -3.31
N ASP A 243 -18.99 -5.56 -3.16
CA ASP A 243 -17.68 -5.66 -2.49
C ASP A 243 -17.80 -6.12 -1.02
N PHE A 244 -18.88 -5.76 -0.32
CA PHE A 244 -19.13 -6.18 1.07
C PHE A 244 -19.31 -7.70 1.18
N TYR A 245 -20.08 -8.30 0.27
CA TYR A 245 -20.28 -9.75 0.23
C TYR A 245 -19.02 -10.49 -0.21
N LEU A 246 -18.22 -9.90 -1.09
CA LEU A 246 -16.91 -10.46 -1.47
C LEU A 246 -15.95 -10.48 -0.27
N GLU A 247 -15.91 -9.42 0.53
CA GLU A 247 -15.09 -9.36 1.74
C GLU A 247 -15.56 -10.40 2.77
N GLN A 248 -16.87 -10.49 3.03
CA GLN A 248 -17.43 -11.49 3.95
C GLN A 248 -17.14 -12.94 3.52
N LEU A 249 -17.29 -13.25 2.22
CA LEU A 249 -16.97 -14.58 1.70
C LEU A 249 -15.46 -14.85 1.78
N ASN A 250 -14.62 -13.83 1.54
CA ASN A 250 -13.18 -13.98 1.69
C ASN A 250 -12.78 -14.24 3.15
N ASP A 251 -13.41 -13.56 4.12
CA ASP A 251 -13.21 -13.80 5.55
C ASP A 251 -13.64 -15.21 5.97
N GLN A 252 -14.74 -15.72 5.40
CA GLN A 252 -15.15 -17.12 5.61
C GLN A 252 -14.16 -18.12 5.01
N VAL A 253 -13.61 -17.81 3.82
CA VAL A 253 -12.59 -18.64 3.18
C VAL A 253 -11.30 -18.62 4.00
N ASP A 254 -10.88 -17.47 4.50
CA ASP A 254 -9.64 -17.33 5.27
C ASP A 254 -9.76 -17.96 6.67
N SER A 255 -10.91 -17.83 7.35
CA SER A 255 -11.17 -18.57 8.59
C SER A 255 -11.19 -20.09 8.39
N ARG A 256 -11.78 -20.59 7.30
CA ARG A 256 -11.72 -22.02 6.97
C ARG A 256 -10.29 -22.49 6.66
N LYS A 257 -9.49 -21.69 5.93
CA LYS A 257 -8.07 -21.99 5.70
C LYS A 257 -7.29 -22.09 7.02
N LEU A 258 -7.51 -21.16 7.95
CA LEU A 258 -6.89 -21.19 9.27
C LEU A 258 -7.27 -22.44 10.05
N ASN A 259 -8.55 -22.83 10.05
CA ASN A 259 -9.01 -24.06 10.69
C ASN A 259 -8.36 -25.31 10.07
N ILE A 260 -8.21 -25.35 8.74
CA ILE A 260 -7.52 -26.47 8.07
C ILE A 260 -6.05 -26.53 8.49
N MET A 261 -5.36 -25.39 8.53
CA MET A 261 -3.97 -25.33 8.98
C MET A 261 -3.82 -25.77 10.44
N GLU A 262 -4.76 -25.39 11.30
CA GLU A 262 -4.78 -25.82 12.70
C GLU A 262 -5.03 -27.33 12.82
N LEU A 263 -6.02 -27.87 12.10
CA LEU A 263 -6.30 -29.30 12.06
C LEU A 263 -5.12 -30.11 11.52
N ASP A 264 -4.42 -29.61 10.50
CA ASP A 264 -3.21 -30.25 9.95
C ASP A 264 -2.09 -30.25 10.99
N SER A 265 -1.91 -29.15 11.73
CA SER A 265 -0.96 -29.07 12.84
C SER A 265 -1.32 -30.02 13.98
N GLN A 266 -2.60 -30.14 14.33
CA GLN A 266 -3.07 -31.07 15.36
C GLN A 266 -2.85 -32.51 14.89
N TRP A 267 -3.17 -32.83 13.64
CA TRP A 267 -2.96 -34.14 13.04
C TRP A 267 -1.48 -34.52 13.01
N ASP A 268 -0.60 -33.62 12.62
CA ASP A 268 0.84 -33.85 12.65
C ASP A 268 1.39 -34.06 14.06
N ALA A 269 0.86 -33.35 15.06
CA ALA A 269 1.24 -33.52 16.45
C ALA A 269 0.89 -34.92 17.00
N PHE A 270 -0.19 -35.54 16.52
CA PHE A 270 -0.52 -36.93 16.85
C PHE A 270 0.22 -37.94 15.96
N ARG A 271 0.33 -37.68 14.66
CA ARG A 271 0.95 -38.57 13.66
C ARG A 271 2.43 -38.81 13.95
N LYS A 272 3.23 -37.75 14.14
CA LYS A 272 4.68 -37.84 14.32
C LYS A 272 5.12 -38.76 15.46
N PRO A 273 4.60 -38.66 16.70
CA PRO A 273 5.01 -39.57 17.78
C PRO A 273 4.55 -41.02 17.55
N LEU A 274 3.47 -41.24 16.79
CA LEU A 274 3.03 -42.58 16.38
C LEU A 274 3.97 -43.17 15.32
N GLU A 275 4.40 -42.37 14.35
CA GLU A 275 5.40 -42.76 13.35
C GLU A 275 6.76 -43.05 13.99
N GLU A 276 7.23 -42.22 14.93
CA GLU A 276 8.45 -42.47 15.69
C GLU A 276 8.38 -43.79 16.48
N LYS A 277 7.24 -44.06 17.14
CA LYS A 277 7.03 -45.34 17.83
C LYS A 277 7.04 -46.52 16.86
N LYS A 278 6.36 -46.40 15.72
CA LYS A 278 6.37 -47.43 14.67
C LYS A 278 7.79 -47.71 14.19
N ILE A 279 8.57 -46.66 13.89
CA ILE A 279 9.97 -46.78 13.48
C ILE A 279 10.80 -47.47 14.57
N SER A 280 10.66 -47.08 15.83
CA SER A 280 11.41 -47.69 16.94
C SER A 280 11.09 -49.18 17.13
N LEU A 281 9.82 -49.57 16.93
CA LEU A 281 9.39 -50.96 16.99
C LEU A 281 9.91 -51.76 15.80
N GLU A 282 9.84 -51.21 14.59
CA GLU A 282 10.41 -51.81 13.38
C GLU A 282 11.93 -52.00 13.51
N GLU A 283 12.65 -50.99 14.00
CA GLU A 283 14.10 -51.09 14.29
C GLU A 283 14.41 -52.21 15.30
N SER A 284 13.57 -52.37 16.33
CA SER A 284 13.75 -53.44 17.33
C SER A 284 13.44 -54.84 16.78
N LEU A 285 12.42 -54.97 15.92
CA LEU A 285 12.02 -56.24 15.29
C LEU A 285 13.05 -56.72 14.28
N TYR A 286 13.59 -55.79 13.47
CA TYR A 286 14.54 -56.09 12.42
C TYR A 286 16.01 -56.00 12.86
N ALA A 287 16.27 -55.73 14.15
CA ALA A 287 17.63 -55.61 14.72
C ALA A 287 18.53 -56.82 14.42
N ASN A 288 17.93 -58.02 14.32
CA ASN A 288 18.63 -59.29 14.10
C ASN A 288 18.65 -59.74 12.63
N ILE A 289 18.03 -59.01 11.70
CA ILE A 289 17.92 -59.37 10.28
C ILE A 289 18.65 -58.31 9.43
N PRO A 290 19.90 -58.57 8.98
CA PRO A 290 20.73 -57.57 8.31
C PRO A 290 20.12 -57.06 6.99
N GLU A 291 19.50 -57.93 6.21
CA GLU A 291 18.84 -57.56 4.94
C GLU A 291 17.62 -56.65 5.14
N ALA A 292 16.86 -56.85 6.22
CA ALA A 292 15.71 -56.00 6.53
C ALA A 292 16.15 -54.63 7.03
N ARG A 293 17.24 -54.57 7.82
CA ARG A 293 17.86 -53.32 8.26
C ARG A 293 18.38 -52.49 7.09
N GLU A 294 19.03 -53.11 6.11
CA GLU A 294 19.50 -52.42 4.90
C GLU A 294 18.33 -51.83 4.09
N LYS A 295 17.23 -52.57 3.94
CA LYS A 295 16.02 -52.08 3.26
C LYS A 295 15.37 -50.92 4.00
N LEU A 296 15.29 -50.97 5.33
CA LEU A 296 14.78 -49.87 6.17
C LEU A 296 15.64 -48.62 6.04
N GLN A 297 16.96 -48.77 5.99
CA GLN A 297 17.86 -47.64 5.79
C GLN A 297 17.64 -46.98 4.42
N LYS A 298 17.51 -47.77 3.34
CA LYS A 298 17.19 -47.24 2.00
C LYS A 298 15.83 -46.52 1.97
N LEU A 299 14.84 -47.06 2.67
CA LEU A 299 13.51 -46.44 2.75
C LEU A 299 13.56 -45.08 3.47
N ARG A 300 14.36 -44.97 4.55
CA ARG A 300 14.62 -43.70 5.23
C ARG A 300 15.34 -42.69 4.33
N GLU A 301 16.33 -43.13 3.56
CA GLU A 301 17.02 -42.27 2.60
C GLU A 301 16.04 -41.71 1.56
N VAL A 302 15.14 -42.54 1.02
CA VAL A 302 14.08 -42.11 0.09
C VAL A 302 13.08 -41.15 0.74
N GLU A 303 12.69 -41.37 2.00
CA GLU A 303 11.79 -40.46 2.73
C GLU A 303 12.44 -39.09 2.96
N LEU A 304 13.72 -39.05 3.31
CA LEU A 304 14.48 -37.80 3.46
C LEU A 304 14.63 -37.07 2.12
N GLU A 305 14.90 -37.79 1.04
CA GLU A 305 14.92 -37.22 -0.31
C GLU A 305 13.56 -36.66 -0.71
N ARG A 306 12.46 -37.37 -0.41
CA ARG A 306 11.09 -36.89 -0.65
C ARG A 306 10.81 -35.58 0.09
N GLU A 307 11.17 -35.48 1.37
CA GLU A 307 10.97 -34.26 2.17
C GLU A 307 11.81 -33.10 1.61
N SER A 308 13.06 -33.38 1.20
CA SER A 308 13.92 -32.40 0.54
C SER A 308 13.28 -31.87 -0.74
N ILE A 309 12.76 -32.75 -1.61
CA ILE A 309 12.10 -32.36 -2.86
C ILE A 309 10.84 -31.53 -2.58
N LEU A 310 10.02 -31.91 -1.60
CA LEU A 310 8.83 -31.14 -1.22
C LEU A 310 9.20 -29.72 -0.73
N SER A 311 10.28 -29.58 0.03
CA SER A 311 10.77 -28.26 0.46
C SER A 311 11.30 -27.41 -0.70
N GLU A 312 11.88 -28.03 -1.72
CA GLU A 312 12.37 -27.35 -2.92
C GLU A 312 11.22 -26.85 -3.80
N ILE A 313 10.19 -27.68 -4.00
CA ILE A 313 8.96 -27.28 -4.71
C ILE A 313 8.30 -26.07 -4.02
N ARG A 314 8.20 -26.07 -2.68
CA ARG A 314 7.66 -24.91 -1.93
C ARG A 314 8.45 -23.63 -2.20
N ARG A 315 9.78 -23.70 -2.21
CA ARG A 315 10.64 -22.55 -2.53
C ARG A 315 10.44 -22.06 -3.98
N GLU A 316 10.26 -22.99 -4.92
CA GLU A 316 10.00 -22.65 -6.32
C GLU A 316 8.62 -22.00 -6.52
N ASP A 317 7.60 -22.45 -5.80
CA ASP A 317 6.26 -21.83 -5.77
C ASP A 317 6.31 -20.41 -5.20
N GLU A 318 7.05 -20.19 -4.10
CA GLU A 318 7.29 -18.87 -3.52
C GLU A 318 8.02 -17.95 -4.52
N HIS A 319 9.06 -18.46 -5.18
CA HIS A 319 9.77 -17.73 -6.23
C HIS A 319 8.85 -17.35 -7.40
N SER A 320 7.98 -18.27 -7.81
CA SER A 320 7.00 -18.04 -8.87
C SER A 320 6.00 -16.94 -8.47
N LYS A 321 5.51 -16.97 -7.22
CA LYS A 321 4.62 -15.94 -6.67
C LYS A 321 5.29 -14.57 -6.61
N LEU A 322 6.52 -14.49 -6.09
CA LEU A 322 7.32 -13.27 -6.05
C LEU A 322 7.61 -12.72 -7.47
N SER A 323 7.87 -13.59 -8.43
CA SER A 323 8.10 -13.22 -9.84
C SER A 323 6.84 -12.63 -10.48
N VAL A 324 5.67 -13.22 -10.20
CA VAL A 324 4.36 -12.70 -10.63
C VAL A 324 4.10 -11.33 -10.01
N ASP A 325 4.37 -11.15 -8.72
CA ASP A 325 4.16 -9.87 -8.03
C ASP A 325 5.14 -8.78 -8.51
N LEU A 326 6.38 -9.14 -8.85
CA LEU A 326 7.34 -8.23 -9.48
C LEU A 326 6.87 -7.79 -10.88
N LYS A 327 6.29 -8.70 -11.67
CA LYS A 327 5.70 -8.37 -12.98
C LYS A 327 4.48 -7.46 -12.84
N LYS A 328 3.66 -7.62 -11.80
CA LYS A 328 2.57 -6.67 -11.50
C LYS A 328 3.09 -5.27 -11.15
N GLN A 329 4.31 -5.18 -10.63
CA GLN A 329 5.00 -3.93 -10.27
C GLN A 329 5.90 -3.36 -11.39
N SER A 330 5.74 -3.77 -12.65
CA SER A 330 6.66 -3.49 -13.77
C SER A 330 6.85 -2.01 -14.19
N GLY A 331 6.52 -1.06 -13.33
CA GLY A 331 6.93 0.35 -13.43
C GLY A 331 8.29 0.65 -12.76
N LEU A 332 8.95 -0.34 -12.13
CA LEU A 332 10.24 -0.12 -11.48
C LEU A 332 11.38 0.11 -12.50
N PRO A 333 12.18 1.18 -12.35
CA PRO A 333 13.35 1.42 -13.19
C PRO A 333 14.28 0.21 -13.19
N SER A 334 14.86 -0.09 -14.36
CA SER A 334 15.79 -1.21 -14.47
C SER A 334 17.00 -1.02 -13.55
N ARG A 335 17.61 -2.14 -13.12
CA ARG A 335 18.86 -2.12 -12.33
C ARG A 335 19.94 -1.25 -12.98
N THR A 336 19.99 -1.23 -14.31
CA THR A 336 20.90 -0.39 -15.09
C THR A 336 20.65 1.10 -14.86
N SER A 337 19.38 1.53 -14.83
CA SER A 337 19.00 2.91 -14.53
C SER A 337 19.44 3.34 -13.12
N TYR A 338 19.26 2.47 -12.11
CA TYR A 338 19.76 2.75 -10.76
C TYR A 338 21.29 2.87 -10.72
N ILE A 339 22.01 1.99 -11.43
CA ILE A 339 23.47 2.02 -11.51
C ILE A 339 23.96 3.30 -12.19
N GLU A 340 23.34 3.71 -13.29
CA GLU A 340 23.65 4.97 -13.98
C GLU A 340 23.40 6.16 -13.07
N ARG A 341 22.26 6.20 -12.37
CA ARG A 341 21.96 7.25 -11.40
C ARG A 341 22.97 7.32 -10.26
N ILE A 342 23.36 6.18 -9.70
CA ILE A 342 24.38 6.11 -8.65
C ILE A 342 25.73 6.60 -9.18
N LYS A 343 26.10 6.23 -10.41
CA LYS A 343 27.33 6.73 -11.06
C LYS A 343 27.29 8.24 -11.26
N GLU A 344 26.16 8.80 -11.68
CA GLU A 344 25.98 10.25 -11.83
C GLU A 344 26.08 10.98 -10.49
N ILE A 345 25.41 10.47 -9.45
CA ILE A 345 25.50 11.02 -8.10
C ILE A 345 26.95 11.01 -7.61
N THR A 346 27.67 9.90 -7.83
CA THR A 346 29.08 9.76 -7.42
C THR A 346 29.98 10.76 -8.18
N LYS A 347 29.72 10.97 -9.48
CA LYS A 347 30.45 11.95 -10.29
C LYS A 347 30.16 13.38 -9.84
N ASN A 348 28.92 13.69 -9.50
CA ASN A 348 28.52 15.01 -9.02
C ASN A 348 29.09 15.30 -7.62
N SER A 349 29.12 14.31 -6.72
CA SER A 349 29.76 14.44 -5.40
C SER A 349 31.22 14.87 -5.54
N ARG A 350 31.98 14.21 -6.42
CA ARG A 350 33.40 14.57 -6.65
C ARG A 350 33.59 15.99 -7.21
N LYS A 351 32.66 16.44 -8.06
CA LYS A 351 32.68 17.82 -8.57
C LYS A 351 32.37 18.82 -7.46
N GLN A 352 31.38 18.52 -6.63
CA GLN A 352 31.03 19.34 -5.47
C GLN A 352 32.19 19.43 -4.49
N ASP A 353 32.91 18.34 -4.21
CA ASP A 353 34.08 18.35 -3.33
C ASP A 353 35.17 19.30 -3.86
N ALA A 354 35.48 19.23 -5.17
CA ALA A 354 36.44 20.12 -5.81
C ALA A 354 35.97 21.59 -5.80
N ASP A 355 34.68 21.84 -6.02
CA ASP A 355 34.10 23.17 -5.96
C ASP A 355 34.12 23.74 -4.53
N ILE A 356 33.87 22.90 -3.51
CA ILE A 356 33.98 23.26 -2.09
C ILE A 356 35.42 23.64 -1.75
N GLU A 357 36.40 22.82 -2.14
CA GLU A 357 37.82 23.13 -1.91
C GLU A 357 38.21 24.48 -2.53
N ARG A 358 37.73 24.76 -3.76
CA ARG A 358 37.93 26.06 -4.40
C ARG A 358 37.27 27.20 -3.62
N ILE A 359 36.01 27.08 -3.22
CA ILE A 359 35.30 28.11 -2.44
C ILE A 359 36.01 28.36 -1.11
N LEU A 360 36.50 27.31 -0.44
CA LEU A 360 37.27 27.45 0.79
C LEU A 360 38.57 28.22 0.58
N LYS A 361 39.27 27.95 -0.53
CA LYS A 361 40.49 28.69 -0.89
C LYS A 361 40.18 30.16 -1.18
N GLU A 362 39.18 30.44 -2.01
CA GLU A 362 38.73 31.80 -2.33
C GLU A 362 38.29 32.56 -1.07
N THR A 363 37.54 31.91 -0.18
CA THR A 363 37.11 32.50 1.10
C THR A 363 38.31 32.84 1.99
N ARG A 364 39.33 31.97 2.03
CA ARG A 364 40.56 32.23 2.78
C ARG A 364 41.34 33.39 2.18
N GLU A 365 41.43 33.47 0.86
CA GLU A 365 42.08 34.58 0.15
C GLU A 365 41.35 35.91 0.43
N LEU A 366 40.01 35.93 0.33
CA LEU A 366 39.19 37.11 0.67
C LEU A 366 39.38 37.52 2.13
N GLN A 367 39.47 36.58 3.08
CA GLN A 367 39.73 36.92 4.48
C GLN A 367 41.11 37.55 4.67
N LEU A 368 42.13 37.04 3.98
CA LEU A 368 43.48 37.60 4.03
C LEU A 368 43.54 39.01 3.40
N GLU A 369 42.85 39.21 2.28
CA GLU A 369 42.74 40.52 1.64
C GLU A 369 41.98 41.51 2.54
N SER A 370 40.85 41.10 3.13
CA SER A 370 40.07 41.89 4.07
C SER A 370 40.91 42.33 5.27
N ASN A 371 41.64 41.40 5.89
CA ASN A 371 42.54 41.70 7.00
C ASN A 371 43.68 42.64 6.57
N SER A 372 44.28 42.42 5.39
CA SER A 372 45.34 43.26 4.85
C SER A 372 44.86 44.69 4.59
N ILE A 373 43.65 44.86 4.04
CA ILE A 373 43.03 46.17 3.81
C ILE A 373 42.71 46.85 5.15
N GLN A 374 42.16 46.12 6.12
CA GLN A 374 41.85 46.65 7.45
C GLN A 374 43.11 47.12 8.19
N ASP A 375 44.18 46.31 8.18
CA ASP A 375 45.48 46.67 8.73
C ASP A 375 46.07 47.91 8.07
N ARG A 376 46.00 47.97 6.73
CA ARG A 376 46.50 49.12 5.96
C ARG A 376 45.69 50.37 6.27
N LEU A 377 44.36 50.25 6.35
CA LEU A 377 43.46 51.32 6.75
C LEU A 377 43.81 51.85 8.14
N HIS A 378 43.94 50.97 9.13
CA HIS A 378 44.30 51.34 10.49
C HIS A 378 45.63 52.10 10.54
N ARG A 379 46.68 51.59 9.88
CA ARG A 379 47.98 52.27 9.78
C ARG A 379 47.87 53.66 9.15
N THR A 380 47.17 53.78 8.02
CA THR A 380 47.00 55.08 7.34
C THR A 380 46.18 56.05 8.17
N TYR A 381 45.14 55.58 8.86
CA TYR A 381 44.29 56.40 9.70
C TYR A 381 45.05 56.93 10.92
N THR A 382 45.83 56.09 11.61
CA THR A 382 46.65 56.55 12.76
C THR A 382 47.62 57.66 12.35
N VAL A 383 48.29 57.53 11.21
CA VAL A 383 49.21 58.56 10.71
C VAL A 383 48.46 59.85 10.37
N LEU A 384 47.29 59.76 9.73
CA LEU A 384 46.47 60.92 9.40
C LEU A 384 45.92 61.60 10.65
N ASP A 385 45.44 60.84 11.63
CA ASP A 385 44.92 61.36 12.89
C ASP A 385 46.02 62.10 13.68
N GLU A 386 47.23 61.55 13.75
CA GLU A 386 48.37 62.23 14.36
C GLU A 386 48.72 63.55 13.66
N LEU A 387 48.67 63.60 12.32
CA LEU A 387 48.95 64.80 11.54
C LEU A 387 47.87 65.87 11.76
N VAL A 388 46.59 65.47 11.69
CA VAL A 388 45.45 66.35 11.92
C VAL A 388 45.47 66.87 13.35
N PHE A 389 45.77 66.03 14.35
CA PHE A 389 45.91 66.44 15.73
C PHE A 389 47.01 67.48 15.93
N ARG A 390 48.17 67.28 15.28
CA ARG A 390 49.30 68.22 15.36
C ARG A 390 48.97 69.58 14.76
N GLU A 391 48.25 69.61 13.64
CA GLU A 391 47.82 70.86 12.99
C GLU A 391 46.72 71.56 13.81
N ALA A 392 45.71 70.80 14.26
CA ALA A 392 44.60 71.28 15.07
C ALA A 392 45.06 71.93 16.39
N LYS A 393 46.20 71.50 16.96
CA LYS A 393 46.77 72.05 18.19
C LYS A 393 47.24 73.51 18.07
N LYS A 394 47.56 73.98 16.85
CA LYS A 394 48.12 75.33 16.62
C LYS A 394 47.11 76.44 16.90
N GLU A 395 45.82 76.20 16.68
CA GLU A 395 44.76 77.20 16.83
C GLU A 395 43.63 76.75 17.76
N PRO A 396 42.94 77.67 18.46
CA PRO A 396 41.79 77.33 19.31
C PRO A 396 40.62 76.76 18.48
N VAL A 397 40.36 77.28 17.28
CA VAL A 397 39.30 76.78 16.38
C VAL A 397 39.62 75.36 15.89
N GLY A 398 40.89 75.08 15.56
CA GLY A 398 41.35 73.75 15.17
C GLY A 398 41.12 72.69 16.26
N ARG A 399 41.39 73.03 17.53
CA ARG A 399 41.10 72.13 18.67
C ARG A 399 39.62 71.79 18.82
N GLN A 400 38.74 72.77 18.56
CA GLN A 400 37.30 72.54 18.62
C GLN A 400 36.81 71.68 17.44
N ALA A 401 37.32 71.92 16.23
CA ALA A 401 37.04 71.09 15.06
C ALA A 401 37.51 69.64 15.23
N TYR A 402 38.70 69.43 15.83
CA TYR A 402 39.20 68.08 16.12
C TYR A 402 38.29 67.33 17.10
N ARG A 403 37.80 67.97 18.17
CA ARG A 403 36.85 67.33 19.11
C ARG A 403 35.54 66.91 18.42
N LEU A 404 35.03 67.75 17.51
CA LEU A 404 33.86 67.40 16.71
C LEU A 404 34.16 66.22 15.79
N LEU A 405 35.34 66.19 15.14
CA LEU A 405 35.78 65.07 14.31
C LEU A 405 35.88 63.76 15.10
N THR A 406 36.49 63.78 16.29
CA THR A 406 36.56 62.59 17.17
C THR A 406 35.17 62.12 17.59
N SER A 407 34.27 63.04 17.94
CA SER A 407 32.87 62.70 18.28
C SER A 407 32.12 62.10 17.07
N ILE A 408 32.37 62.60 15.87
CA ILE A 408 31.80 62.04 14.64
C ILE A 408 32.33 60.62 14.41
N HIS A 409 33.63 60.37 14.60
CA HIS A 409 34.21 59.03 14.47
C HIS A 409 33.64 58.05 15.49
N GLU A 410 33.47 58.46 16.74
CA GLU A 410 32.84 57.63 17.78
C GLU A 410 31.38 57.30 17.44
N CYS A 411 30.62 58.27 16.91
CA CYS A 411 29.26 58.02 16.41
C CYS A 411 29.25 57.02 15.25
N PHE A 412 30.16 57.14 14.28
CA PHE A 412 30.25 56.19 13.17
C PHE A 412 30.68 54.79 13.62
N GLU A 413 31.56 54.68 14.60
CA GLU A 413 31.95 53.40 15.21
C GLU A 413 30.75 52.72 15.84
N GLN A 414 29.96 53.45 16.65
CA GLN A 414 28.72 52.94 17.22
C GLN A 414 27.69 52.52 16.16
N ILE A 415 27.52 53.32 15.09
CA ILE A 415 26.62 52.97 13.98
C ILE A 415 27.10 51.69 13.29
N SER A 416 28.39 51.57 13.00
CA SER A 416 28.99 50.38 12.37
C SER A 416 28.74 49.13 13.22
N GLU A 417 29.02 49.20 14.53
CA GLU A 417 28.76 48.09 15.44
C GLU A 417 27.28 47.69 15.48
N LYS A 418 26.37 48.66 15.54
CA LYS A 418 24.92 48.38 15.54
C LYS A 418 24.44 47.75 14.23
N ILE A 419 24.97 48.18 13.09
CA ILE A 419 24.67 47.56 11.79
C ILE A 419 25.15 46.11 11.78
N LEU A 420 26.39 45.84 12.19
CA LEU A 420 26.94 44.47 12.23
C LEU A 420 26.16 43.54 13.18
N LEU A 421 25.77 44.05 14.36
CA LEU A 421 24.93 43.30 15.30
C LEU A 421 23.53 43.04 14.72
N THR A 422 22.95 44.01 14.03
CA THR A 422 21.64 43.86 13.36
C THR A 422 21.73 42.81 12.26
N ASP A 423 22.77 42.82 11.42
CA ASP A 423 22.99 41.84 10.36
C ASP A 423 23.20 40.42 10.92
N ARG A 424 23.84 40.30 12.08
CA ARG A 424 23.96 39.01 12.78
C ARG A 424 22.60 38.51 13.25
N ILE A 425 21.84 39.35 13.95
CA ILE A 425 20.50 39.00 14.45
C ILE A 425 19.57 38.65 13.28
N GLN A 426 19.63 39.39 12.17
CA GLN A 426 18.84 39.09 10.97
C GLN A 426 19.19 37.71 10.37
N ARG A 427 20.49 37.37 10.28
CA ARG A 427 20.90 36.03 9.82
C ARG A 427 20.42 34.91 10.73
N GLU A 428 20.55 35.09 12.05
CA GLU A 428 20.04 34.15 13.05
C GLU A 428 18.50 34.02 12.97
N MET A 429 17.78 35.13 12.79
CA MET A 429 16.32 35.14 12.61
C MET A 429 15.90 34.36 11.36
N VAL A 430 16.55 34.60 10.22
CA VAL A 430 16.27 33.86 8.98
C VAL A 430 16.59 32.37 9.13
N GLU A 431 17.64 32.01 9.88
CA GLU A 431 17.94 30.60 10.20
C GLU A 431 16.86 29.98 11.09
N HIS A 432 16.39 30.69 12.11
CA HIS A 432 15.28 30.24 12.95
C HIS A 432 13.98 30.10 12.16
N GLU A 433 13.69 31.01 11.24
CA GLU A 433 12.54 30.93 10.34
C GLU A 433 12.62 29.73 9.40
N LYS A 434 13.82 29.44 8.86
CA LYS A 434 14.08 28.21 8.09
C LYS A 434 13.88 26.95 8.94
N LYS A 435 14.30 26.97 10.21
CA LYS A 435 14.07 25.85 11.14
C LYS A 435 12.58 25.69 11.47
N LEU A 436 11.86 26.78 11.69
CA LEU A 436 10.41 26.78 11.93
C LEU A 436 9.63 26.24 10.74
N THR A 437 9.95 26.69 9.53
CA THR A 437 9.30 26.19 8.30
C THR A 437 9.62 24.69 8.09
N ALA A 438 10.87 24.27 8.29
CA ALA A 438 11.24 22.86 8.23
C ALA A 438 10.50 22.02 9.29
N MET A 439 10.37 22.52 10.52
CA MET A 439 9.60 21.88 11.58
C MET A 439 8.10 21.84 11.28
N ALA A 440 7.53 22.89 10.68
CA ALA A 440 6.12 22.91 10.27
C ALA A 440 5.85 21.91 9.15
N THR A 441 6.78 21.71 8.21
CA THR A 441 6.66 20.66 7.19
C THR A 441 6.87 19.25 7.75
N ARG A 442 7.59 19.13 8.87
CA ARG A 442 7.90 17.86 9.54
C ARG A 442 6.93 17.53 10.67
N SER A 443 6.13 18.48 11.15
CA SER A 443 5.17 18.23 12.22
C SER A 443 4.23 17.14 11.74
N LEU A 444 4.36 15.97 12.36
CA LEU A 444 3.48 14.84 12.20
C LEU A 444 2.04 15.37 12.18
N ASN A 445 1.21 14.94 11.23
CA ASN A 445 -0.19 15.34 11.17
C ASN A 445 -0.81 15.04 12.54
N ILE A 446 -0.95 16.07 13.39
CA ILE A 446 -1.46 15.94 14.75
C ILE A 446 -2.85 15.34 14.70
N ASP A 447 -3.61 15.68 13.65
CA ASP A 447 -4.93 15.12 13.38
C ASP A 447 -4.89 13.62 13.08
N LYS A 448 -3.87 13.11 12.38
CA LYS A 448 -3.70 11.66 12.15
C LYS A 448 -3.30 10.94 13.43
N LEU A 449 -2.35 11.50 14.18
CA LEU A 449 -1.94 10.93 15.47
C LEU A 449 -3.09 10.93 16.48
N GLN A 450 -3.93 11.96 16.46
CA GLN A 450 -5.12 12.06 17.30
C GLN A 450 -6.16 11.02 16.89
N ALA A 451 -6.41 10.86 15.57
CA ALA A 451 -7.29 9.82 15.05
C ALA A 451 -6.82 8.40 15.41
N ASP A 452 -5.51 8.13 15.29
CA ASP A 452 -4.92 6.84 15.65
C ASP A 452 -5.05 6.57 17.16
N LEU A 453 -4.84 7.60 18.00
CA LEU A 453 -4.99 7.49 19.45
C LEU A 453 -6.45 7.24 19.86
N ASP A 454 -7.39 7.92 19.21
CA ASP A 454 -8.82 7.72 19.46
C ASP A 454 -9.30 6.34 18.95
N ALA A 455 -8.73 5.83 17.86
CA ALA A 455 -8.95 4.45 17.40
C ALA A 455 -8.45 3.42 18.42
N ILE A 456 -7.23 3.59 18.93
CA ILE A 456 -6.67 2.72 19.98
C ILE A 456 -7.50 2.77 21.27
N ARG A 457 -8.00 3.95 21.66
CA ARG A 457 -8.89 4.09 22.81
C ARG A 457 -10.18 3.30 22.63
N LYS A 458 -10.80 3.42 21.46
CA LYS A 458 -12.04 2.72 21.13
C LYS A 458 -11.84 1.20 21.10
N GLU A 459 -10.71 0.73 20.57
CA GLU A 459 -10.35 -0.69 20.60
C GLU A 459 -10.14 -1.19 22.03
N ASN A 460 -9.43 -0.43 22.87
CA ASN A 460 -9.23 -0.79 24.28
C ASN A 460 -10.54 -0.81 25.08
N GLU A 461 -11.48 0.10 24.81
CA GLU A 461 -12.81 0.09 25.41
C GLU A 461 -13.59 -1.16 25.01
N ASN A 462 -13.55 -1.54 23.72
CA ASN A 462 -14.17 -2.78 23.25
C ASN A 462 -13.54 -4.02 23.90
N LEU A 463 -12.22 -4.06 24.03
CA LEU A 463 -11.52 -5.16 24.69
C LEU A 463 -11.88 -5.24 26.19
N GLN A 464 -12.01 -4.10 26.87
CA GLN A 464 -12.50 -4.07 28.26
C GLN A 464 -13.93 -4.58 28.39
N GLN A 465 -14.81 -4.22 27.47
CA GLN A 465 -16.19 -4.74 27.47
C GLN A 465 -16.21 -6.25 27.23
N GLN A 466 -15.40 -6.76 26.30
CA GLN A 466 -15.27 -8.20 26.06
C GLN A 466 -14.72 -8.95 27.28
N LEU A 467 -13.76 -8.37 28.00
CA LEU A 467 -13.25 -8.93 29.25
C LEU A 467 -14.31 -8.96 30.35
N GLN A 468 -15.12 -7.90 30.50
CA GLN A 468 -16.22 -7.87 31.47
C GLN A 468 -17.33 -8.88 31.13
N PHE A 469 -17.57 -9.15 29.85
CA PHE A 469 -18.51 -10.19 29.42
C PHE A 469 -17.97 -11.62 29.60
N ALA A 470 -16.64 -11.80 29.65
CA ALA A 470 -16.02 -13.10 29.90
C ALA A 470 -15.87 -13.44 31.39
N GLU A 471 -16.04 -12.46 32.29
CA GLU A 471 -16.00 -12.63 33.75
C GLU A 471 -17.39 -12.82 34.41
N GLN A 472 -18.48 -12.76 33.63
CA GLN A 472 -19.85 -13.13 34.05
C GLN A 472 -20.22 -14.52 33.54
#